data_AF-R5S041-F1
#
_entry.id   AF-R5S041-F1
#
_cell.length_a   1.000
_cell.length_b   1.000
_cell.length_c   1.000
_cell.angle_alpha   90.00
_cell.angle_beta   90.00
_cell.angle_gamma   90.00
#
_symmetry.space_group_name_H-M   'P 1'
#
loop_
_entity.id
_entity.type
_entity.pdbx_description
1 polymer ?
#
loop_
_entity_poly.entity_id
_entity_poly.type
_entity_poly.pdbx_seq_one_letter_code
_entity_poly.pdbx_strand_id
1 'polypeptide(L)' 'MHIDFADKSVSQSISPKVPKYQIDTLDCSLEELAVLERVAQNPSIKQQELVSATGKSIATVKRIITSLQDKNYIRRENGK' A
#
# COMPACT_ATOMS: atom_id res chain seq x y z
N MET A 1 47.95 -37.42 -14.63
CA MET A 1 47.89 -36.20 -13.81
C MET A 1 46.53 -35.54 -14.01
N HIS A 2 45.57 -35.84 -13.14
CA HIS A 2 44.23 -35.25 -13.12
C HIS A 2 44.36 -33.86 -12.48
N ILE A 3 43.98 -32.82 -13.20
CA ILE A 3 43.96 -31.44 -12.68
C ILE A 3 42.49 -31.08 -12.53
N ASP A 4 41.96 -31.21 -11.31
CA ASP A 4 40.63 -30.72 -10.94
C ASP A 4 40.65 -29.19 -10.99
N PHE A 5 39.88 -28.63 -11.92
CA PHE A 5 39.81 -27.21 -12.19
C PHE A 5 38.82 -26.50 -11.26
N ALA A 6 39.37 -25.51 -10.56
CA ALA A 6 38.76 -24.25 -10.15
C ALA A 6 37.68 -24.26 -9.04
N ASP A 7 38.10 -23.71 -7.90
CA ASP A 7 37.59 -22.45 -7.37
C ASP A 7 36.33 -21.92 -8.06
N LYS A 8 35.20 -22.14 -7.42
CA LYS A 8 34.31 -21.03 -7.11
C LYS A 8 33.39 -21.46 -6.00
N SER A 9 33.65 -20.94 -4.81
CA SER A 9 32.62 -20.71 -3.81
C SER A 9 31.50 -19.88 -4.43
N VAL A 10 30.60 -20.53 -5.15
CA VAL A 10 29.30 -19.96 -5.50
C VAL A 10 28.51 -20.01 -4.21
N SER A 11 28.70 -18.97 -3.39
CA SER A 11 27.72 -18.56 -2.42
C SER A 11 26.40 -18.45 -3.17
N GLN A 12 25.56 -19.47 -3.07
CA GLN A 12 24.18 -19.42 -3.53
C GLN A 12 23.46 -18.47 -2.57
N SER A 13 23.62 -17.18 -2.82
CA SER A 13 22.80 -16.15 -2.21
C SER A 13 21.36 -16.45 -2.63
N ILE A 14 20.62 -17.12 -1.76
CA ILE A 14 19.16 -17.16 -1.84
C ILE A 14 18.72 -15.71 -1.61
N SER A 15 18.48 -15.00 -2.71
CA SER A 15 17.74 -13.75 -2.69
C SER A 15 16.43 -14.02 -1.94
N PRO A 16 16.04 -13.20 -0.94
CA PRO A 16 14.80 -13.42 -0.24
C PRO A 16 13.70 -13.48 -1.29
N LYS A 17 13.02 -14.62 -1.32
CA LYS A 17 11.98 -14.93 -2.29
C LYS A 17 10.80 -14.05 -1.96
N VAL A 18 10.84 -12.81 -2.47
CA VAL A 18 9.71 -11.88 -2.41
C VAL A 18 8.51 -12.70 -2.90
N PRO A 19 7.46 -12.90 -2.09
CA PRO A 19 6.29 -13.62 -2.56
C PRO A 19 5.85 -12.93 -3.84
N LYS A 20 5.67 -13.67 -4.95
CA LYS A 20 5.31 -13.10 -6.26
C LYS A 20 4.04 -12.23 -6.22
N TYR A 21 3.31 -12.28 -5.10
CA TYR A 21 2.07 -11.60 -4.80
C TYR A 21 2.17 -10.65 -3.59
N GLN A 22 3.37 -10.23 -3.18
CA GLN A 22 3.53 -9.15 -2.19
C GLN A 22 4.05 -7.90 -2.90
N ILE A 23 3.14 -7.24 -3.61
CA ILE A 23 3.29 -5.81 -3.93
C ILE A 23 2.39 -5.01 -2.97
N ASP A 24 2.13 -5.54 -1.78
CA ASP A 24 1.58 -4.76 -0.66
C ASP A 24 2.72 -3.91 -0.07
N THR A 25 3.16 -2.91 -0.83
CA THR A 25 4.11 -1.90 -0.35
C THR A 25 3.50 -1.09 0.81
N LEU A 26 2.17 -1.09 0.94
CA LEU A 26 1.41 -0.51 2.03
C LEU A 26 0.47 -1.58 2.58
N ASP A 27 0.36 -1.73 3.90
CA ASP A 27 -0.66 -2.57 4.57
C ASP A 27 -2.04 -1.92 4.39
N CYS A 28 -2.57 -1.91 3.16
CA CYS A 28 -3.78 -1.19 2.77
C CYS A 28 -4.65 -2.06 1.87
N SER A 29 -5.93 -2.18 2.22
CA SER A 29 -6.93 -2.84 1.36
C SER A 29 -7.11 -2.07 0.05
N LEU A 30 -7.59 -2.74 -1.00
CA LEU A 30 -7.88 -2.10 -2.30
C LEU A 30 -8.79 -0.85 -2.18
N GLU A 31 -9.73 -0.88 -1.24
CA GLU A 31 -10.62 0.26 -0.96
C GLU A 31 -9.88 1.43 -0.29
N GLU A 32 -8.92 1.14 0.59
CA GLU A 32 -8.07 2.16 1.23
C GLU A 32 -7.13 2.80 0.20
N LEU A 33 -6.57 2.00 -0.70
CA LEU A 33 -5.73 2.49 -1.81
C LEU A 33 -6.51 3.41 -2.75
N ALA A 34 -7.75 3.06 -3.11
CA ALA A 34 -8.59 3.91 -3.94
C ALA A 34 -8.85 5.28 -3.27
N VAL A 35 -9.09 5.31 -1.96
CA VAL A 35 -9.25 6.57 -1.22
C VAL A 35 -7.95 7.37 -1.21
N LEU A 36 -6.81 6.73 -0.97
CA LEU A 36 -5.50 7.40 -0.99
C LEU A 36 -5.19 8.02 -2.35
N GLU A 37 -5.45 7.29 -3.44
CA GLU A 37 -5.25 7.80 -4.80
C GLU A 37 -6.11 9.04 -5.06
N ARG A 38 -7.39 9.02 -4.66
CA ARG A 38 -8.28 10.18 -4.82
C ARG A 38 -7.86 11.38 -3.98
N VAL A 39 -7.39 11.15 -2.76
CA VAL A 39 -6.86 12.22 -1.87
C VAL A 39 -5.56 12.79 -2.43
N ALA A 40 -4.68 11.95 -2.99
CA ALA A 40 -3.46 12.41 -3.64
C ALA A 40 -3.74 13.27 -4.89
N GLN A 41 -4.76 12.89 -5.68
CA GLN A 41 -5.20 13.70 -6.82
C GLN A 41 -5.88 15.01 -6.39
N ASN A 42 -6.68 14.97 -5.32
CA ASN A 42 -7.45 16.10 -4.82
C ASN A 42 -7.40 16.15 -3.29
N PRO A 43 -6.42 16.84 -2.68
CA PRO A 43 -6.24 16.84 -1.22
C PRO A 43 -7.40 17.50 -0.45
N SER A 44 -8.17 18.36 -1.11
CA SER A 44 -9.37 19.01 -0.54
C SER A 44 -10.67 18.23 -0.80
N ILE A 45 -10.59 16.96 -1.23
CA ILE A 45 -11.77 16.15 -1.53
C ILE A 45 -12.68 15.98 -0.31
N LYS A 46 -13.99 16.14 -0.52
CA LYS A 46 -15.00 15.95 0.52
C LYS A 46 -15.32 14.46 0.70
N GLN A 47 -15.77 14.06 1.89
CA GLN A 47 -16.20 12.69 2.16
C GLN A 47 -17.34 12.22 1.24
N GLN A 48 -18.27 13.10 0.88
CA GLN A 48 -19.36 12.77 -0.04
C GLN A 48 -18.83 12.45 -1.44
N GLU A 49 -17.81 13.17 -1.91
CA GLU A 49 -17.17 12.89 -3.20
C GLU A 49 -16.45 11.54 -3.18
N LEU A 50 -15.84 11.16 -2.05
CA LEU A 50 -15.24 9.84 -1.88
C LEU A 50 -16.28 8.71 -1.91
N VAL A 51 -17.47 8.92 -1.34
CA VAL A 51 -18.60 7.99 -1.41
C VAL A 51 -19.02 7.78 -2.87
N SER A 52 -19.22 8.85 -3.62
CA SER A 52 -19.56 8.79 -5.05
C SER A 52 -18.46 8.14 -5.89
N ALA A 53 -17.20 8.43 -5.58
CA ALA A 53 -16.03 7.92 -6.29
C ALA A 53 -15.79 6.42 -6.06
N THR A 54 -16.02 5.93 -4.84
CA THR A 54 -15.77 4.54 -4.46
C THR A 54 -17.01 3.65 -4.63
N GLY A 55 -18.20 4.24 -4.76
CA GLY A 55 -19.48 3.52 -4.80
C GLY A 55 -19.80 2.80 -3.48
N LYS A 56 -19.16 3.22 -2.38
CA LYS A 56 -19.27 2.59 -1.07
C LYS A 56 -20.22 3.36 -0.17
N SER A 57 -20.73 2.67 0.85
CA SER A 57 -21.51 3.33 1.90
C SER A 57 -20.65 4.37 2.63
N ILE A 58 -21.31 5.44 3.08
CA ILE A 58 -20.67 6.48 3.91
C ILE A 58 -20.06 5.91 5.18
N ALA A 59 -20.61 4.83 5.74
CA ALA A 59 -20.05 4.16 6.91
C ALA A 59 -18.69 3.51 6.58
N THR A 60 -18.59 2.85 5.43
CA THR A 60 -17.35 2.23 4.94
C THR A 60 -16.29 3.29 4.67
N VAL A 61 -16.64 4.37 3.99
CA VAL A 61 -15.71 5.49 3.72
C VAL A 61 -15.21 6.11 5.04
N LYS A 62 -16.08 6.30 6.03
CA LYS A 62 -15.67 6.78 7.36
C LYS A 62 -14.67 5.83 8.03
N ARG A 63 -14.95 4.53 8.01
CA ARG A 63 -14.05 3.50 8.59
C ARG A 63 -12.68 3.49 7.90
N ILE A 64 -12.66 3.60 6.57
CA ILE A 64 -11.43 3.69 5.78
C ILE A 64 -10.64 4.94 6.15
N ILE A 65 -11.30 6.11 6.23
CA ILE A 65 -10.63 7.35 6.60
C ILE A 65 -10.03 7.25 8.00
N THR A 66 -10.75 6.70 8.99
CA THR A 66 -10.20 6.47 10.32
C THR A 66 -8.99 5.54 10.28
N SER A 67 -9.09 4.39 9.59
CA SER A 67 -7.97 3.44 9.41
C SER A 67 -6.74 4.12 8.79
N LEU A 68 -6.92 4.94 7.76
CA LEU A 68 -5.84 5.68 7.12
C LEU A 68 -5.24 6.79 8.01
N GLN A 69 -6.05 7.38 8.90
CA GLN A 69 -5.56 8.32 9.92
C GLN A 69 -4.76 7.60 11.01
N ASP A 70 -5.24 6.45 11.50
CA ASP A 70 -4.53 5.62 12.47
C ASP A 70 -3.17 5.14 11.94
N LYS A 71 -3.12 4.79 10.64
CA LYS A 71 -1.88 4.45 9.92
C LYS A 71 -1.00 5.66 9.57
N ASN A 72 -1.40 6.88 9.96
CA ASN A 72 -0.70 8.14 9.68
C ASN A 72 -0.50 8.46 8.19
N TYR A 73 -1.32 7.89 7.29
CA TYR A 73 -1.25 8.18 5.86
C TYR A 73 -1.95 9.50 5.49
N ILE A 74 -3.02 9.86 6.21
CA ILE A 74 -3.77 11.08 5.97
C ILE A 74 -4.03 11.83 7.27
N ARG A 75 -4.12 13.15 7.19
CA ARG A 75 -4.55 14.01 8.29
C ARG A 75 -5.62 14.98 7.81
N ARG A 76 -6.52 15.38 8.70
CA ARG A 76 -7.48 16.46 8.44
C ARG A 76 -6.92 17.74 9.02
N GLU A 77 -6.74 18.75 8.17
CA GLU A 77 -6.13 20.02 8.61
C GLU A 77 -7.15 21.00 9.21
N ASN A 78 -8.43 20.88 8.84
CA ASN A 78 -9.53 21.72 9.34
C ASN A 78 -10.63 20.87 10.00
N GLY A 79 -10.27 20.18 11.08
CA GLY A 79 -11.23 19.42 11.88
C GLY A 79 -12.16 20.35 12.65
N LYS A 80 -13.38 20.54 12.14
CA LYS A 80 -14.51 20.95 12.98
C LYS A 80 -15.46 19.76 13.11
#